data_AF-A0A921N267-F1
#
_entry.id   AF-A0A921N267-F1
#
_cell.length_a   1.000
_cell.length_b   1.000
_cell.length_c   1.000
_cell.angle_alpha   90.00
_cell.angle_beta   90.00
_cell.angle_gamma   90.00
#
_symmetry.space_group_name_H-M   'P 1'
#
loop_
_entity.id
_entity.type
_entity.pdbx_description
1 polymer ?
#
loop_
_entity_poly.entity_id
_entity_poly.type
_entity_poly.pdbx_seq_one_letter_code
_entity_poly.pdbx_strand_id
1 'polypeptide(L)'
;MIKFEKSKGFTLIELLVSLAIVGTILLAFFKIIDSTNRMNVKNDRDIKALNIAQSEIENLRSQIKEKADNNERELFVYDNSLDSNDKKIEISFDKKNEYFRIYEDADIKYKICLDIKREMVKEDTFNDYIYTINITVQLEDKYFSKKITEINNVKILGIGKNQSS
;
A
#
# COMPACT_ATOMS: atom_id res chain seq x y z
N MET A 1 57.97 50.03 2.14
CA MET A 1 58.11 49.21 0.91
C MET A 1 57.40 47.89 1.15
N ILE A 2 56.21 47.72 0.57
CA ILE A 2 55.38 46.52 0.77
C ILE A 2 55.88 45.46 -0.23
N LYS A 3 56.39 44.33 0.26
CA LYS A 3 56.75 43.18 -0.58
C LYS A 3 55.45 42.43 -0.90
N PHE A 4 55.03 42.45 -2.15
CA PHE A 4 54.03 41.51 -2.65
C PHE A 4 54.72 40.15 -2.80
N GLU A 5 54.34 39.19 -1.96
CA GLU A 5 54.80 37.81 -2.10
C GLU A 5 54.26 37.24 -3.42
N LYS A 6 55.13 36.60 -4.20
CA LYS A 6 54.74 35.91 -5.44
C LYS A 6 53.80 34.75 -5.09
N SER A 7 52.51 34.92 -5.34
CA SER A 7 51.56 33.81 -5.36
C SER A 7 51.97 32.82 -6.45
N LYS A 8 52.39 31.62 -6.06
CA LYS A 8 52.58 30.53 -7.02
C LYS A 8 51.19 30.12 -7.52
N GLY A 9 50.92 30.35 -8.80
CA GLY A 9 49.69 29.89 -9.44
C GLY A 9 49.62 28.36 -9.48
N PHE A 10 48.40 27.83 -9.56
CA PHE A 10 48.17 26.39 -9.72
C PHE A 10 48.82 25.88 -11.00
N THR A 11 49.52 24.75 -10.90
CA THR A 11 50.01 24.05 -12.10
C THR A 11 48.85 23.31 -12.77
N LEU A 12 48.95 23.08 -14.08
CA LEU A 12 47.93 22.36 -14.85
C LEU A 12 47.67 20.96 -14.28
N ILE A 13 48.70 20.29 -13.79
CA ILE A 13 48.59 18.96 -13.19
C ILE A 13 47.84 18.99 -11.86
N GLU A 14 48.10 19.98 -10.99
CA GLU A 14 47.37 20.15 -9.73
C GLU A 14 45.89 20.46 -10.00
N LEU A 15 45.59 21.22 -11.05
CA LEU A 15 44.21 21.49 -11.47
C LEU A 15 43.51 20.20 -11.93
N LEU A 16 44.17 19.39 -12.76
CA LEU A 16 43.65 18.10 -13.24
C LEU A 16 43.38 17.12 -12.10
N VAL A 17 44.33 17.00 -11.17
CA VAL A 17 44.19 16.15 -9.98
C VAL A 17 43.04 16.63 -9.11
N SER A 18 42.92 17.94 -8.90
CA SER A 18 41.80 18.53 -8.14
C SER A 18 40.46 18.24 -8.80
N LEU A 19 40.36 18.37 -10.13
CA LEU A 19 39.14 18.06 -10.88
C LEU A 19 38.76 16.58 -10.80
N ALA A 20 39.75 15.68 -10.87
CA ALA A 20 39.54 14.24 -10.76
C ALA A 20 39.03 13.86 -9.35
N ILE A 21 39.58 14.46 -8.31
CA ILE A 21 39.13 14.26 -6.93
C ILE A 21 37.68 14.74 -6.78
N VAL A 22 37.37 15.97 -7.21
CA VAL A 22 36.02 16.53 -7.15
C VAL A 22 35.03 15.69 -7.97
N GLY A 23 35.41 15.27 -9.18
CA GLY A 23 34.57 14.43 -10.03
C GLY A 23 34.24 13.08 -9.37
N THR A 24 35.21 12.44 -8.73
CA THR A 24 35.00 11.18 -8.00
C THR A 24 34.03 11.35 -6.85
N ILE A 25 34.16 12.46 -6.10
CA ILE A 25 33.27 12.80 -5.00
C ILE A 25 31.84 13.02 -5.52
N LEU A 26 31.66 13.75 -6.62
CA LEU A 26 30.34 13.99 -7.22
C LEU A 26 29.66 12.69 -7.66
N LEU A 27 30.40 11.76 -8.28
CA LEU A 27 29.85 10.45 -8.66
C LEU A 27 29.39 9.64 -7.45
N ALA A 28 30.09 9.73 -6.32
CA ALA A 28 29.66 9.10 -5.08
C ALA A 28 28.34 9.70 -4.57
N PHE A 29 28.19 11.03 -4.62
CA PHE A 29 26.95 11.70 -4.24
C PHE A 29 25.78 11.35 -5.15
N PHE A 30 25.99 11.26 -6.47
CA PHE A 30 24.92 10.84 -7.40
C PHE A 30 24.37 9.45 -7.06
N LYS A 31 25.24 8.50 -6.73
CA LYS A 31 24.79 7.15 -6.30
C LYS A 31 23.93 7.21 -5.04
N ILE A 32 24.28 8.07 -4.08
CA ILE A 32 23.51 8.25 -2.84
C ILE A 32 22.15 8.86 -3.14
N ILE A 33 22.09 9.88 -4.00
CA ILE A 33 20.84 10.53 -4.42
C ILE A 33 19.92 9.53 -5.12
N ASP A 34 20.44 8.77 -6.09
CA ASP A 34 19.65 7.77 -6.82
C ASP A 34 19.12 6.68 -5.89
N SER A 35 19.95 6.20 -4.97
CA SER A 35 19.54 5.23 -3.96
C SER A 35 18.45 5.78 -3.05
N THR A 36 18.57 7.05 -2.64
CA THR A 36 17.61 7.72 -1.76
C THR A 36 16.27 7.90 -2.46
N ASN A 37 16.28 8.36 -3.72
CA ASN A 37 15.07 8.50 -4.53
C ASN A 37 14.36 7.16 -4.73
N ARG A 38 15.10 6.10 -5.06
CA ARG A 38 14.54 4.74 -5.17
C ARG A 38 13.92 4.28 -3.85
N MET A 39 14.57 4.54 -2.72
CA MET A 39 14.04 4.17 -1.41
C MET A 39 12.78 4.95 -1.05
N ASN A 40 12.73 6.26 -1.35
CA ASN A 40 11.55 7.08 -1.13
C ASN A 40 10.35 6.61 -1.93
N VAL A 41 10.54 6.32 -3.24
CA VAL A 41 9.47 5.78 -4.09
C VAL A 41 8.98 4.43 -3.58
N LYS A 42 9.90 3.56 -3.14
CA LYS A 42 9.53 2.26 -2.55
C LYS A 42 8.71 2.45 -1.28
N ASN A 43 9.14 3.33 -0.37
CA ASN A 43 8.44 3.62 0.88
C ASN A 43 7.04 4.19 0.63
N ASP A 44 6.91 5.12 -0.32
CA ASP A 44 5.61 5.68 -0.72
C ASP A 44 4.64 4.58 -1.19
N ARG A 45 5.11 3.67 -2.05
CA ARG A 45 4.31 2.52 -2.52
C ARG A 45 3.92 1.57 -1.38
N ASP A 46 4.85 1.28 -0.49
CA ASP A 46 4.60 0.41 0.67
C ASP A 46 3.58 1.04 1.64
N ILE A 47 3.62 2.37 1.85
CA ILE A 47 2.64 3.12 2.64
C ILE A 47 1.28 3.10 1.96
N LYS A 48 1.23 3.31 0.63
CA LYS A 48 -0.01 3.22 -0.15
C LYS A 48 -0.65 1.84 -0.03
N ALA A 49 0.13 0.76 -0.12
CA ALA A 49 -0.37 -0.60 0.08
C ALA A 49 -1.01 -0.81 1.48
N LEU A 50 -0.41 -0.23 2.52
CA LEU A 50 -0.97 -0.25 3.88
C LEU A 50 -2.29 0.54 3.96
N ASN A 51 -2.33 1.74 3.39
CA ASN A 51 -3.53 2.58 3.38
C ASN A 51 -4.68 1.89 2.62
N ILE A 52 -4.37 1.20 1.51
CA ILE A 52 -5.33 0.37 0.78
C ILE A 52 -5.87 -0.73 1.70
N ALA A 53 -4.98 -1.49 2.35
CA ALA A 53 -5.39 -2.58 3.23
C ALA A 53 -6.30 -2.09 4.37
N GLN A 54 -5.95 -0.96 5.00
CA GLN A 54 -6.76 -0.34 6.06
C GLN A 54 -8.10 0.17 5.55
N SER A 55 -8.12 0.86 4.41
CA SER A 55 -9.34 1.38 3.79
C SER A 55 -10.32 0.26 3.47
N GLU A 56 -9.83 -0.89 2.97
CA GLU A 56 -10.68 -2.06 2.70
C GLU A 56 -11.24 -2.68 3.98
N ILE A 57 -10.42 -2.79 5.03
CA ILE A 57 -10.90 -3.25 6.34
C ILE A 57 -11.99 -2.32 6.90
N GLU A 58 -11.81 -1.00 6.82
CA GLU A 58 -12.82 -0.06 7.31
C GLU A 58 -14.09 -0.08 6.45
N ASN A 59 -13.96 -0.23 5.13
CA ASN A 59 -15.10 -0.42 4.23
C ASN A 59 -15.90 -1.68 4.61
N LEU A 60 -15.23 -2.82 4.77
CA LEU A 60 -15.85 -4.07 5.21
C LEU A 60 -16.46 -3.93 6.61
N ARG A 61 -15.78 -3.22 7.52
CA ARG A 61 -16.29 -2.93 8.87
C ARG A 61 -17.58 -2.12 8.82
N SER A 62 -17.65 -1.11 7.96
CA SER A 62 -18.86 -0.30 7.78
C SER A 62 -20.01 -1.18 7.29
N GLN A 63 -19.77 -1.98 6.24
CA GLN A 63 -20.79 -2.87 5.67
C GLN A 63 -21.27 -3.93 6.66
N ILE A 64 -20.38 -4.55 7.44
CA ILE A 64 -20.73 -5.54 8.47
C ILE A 64 -21.58 -4.91 9.57
N LYS A 65 -21.34 -3.65 9.93
CA LYS A 65 -22.10 -2.94 10.97
C LYS A 65 -23.42 -2.37 10.48
N GLU A 66 -23.49 -1.92 9.23
CA GLU A 66 -24.70 -1.30 8.64
C GLU A 66 -25.71 -2.34 8.16
N LYS A 67 -25.27 -3.47 7.57
CA LYS A 67 -26.15 -4.56 7.14
C LYS A 67 -26.57 -5.43 8.32
N ALA A 68 -27.39 -4.85 9.20
CA ALA A 68 -27.98 -5.51 10.35
C ALA A 68 -29.27 -6.28 10.02
N ASP A 69 -29.71 -6.23 8.76
CA ASP A 69 -30.99 -6.78 8.29
C ASP A 69 -30.80 -7.97 7.35
N ASN A 70 -31.39 -9.10 7.75
CA ASN A 70 -31.64 -10.33 7.01
C ASN A 70 -30.43 -11.19 6.53
N ASN A 71 -30.49 -12.44 7.01
CA ASN A 71 -29.85 -13.73 6.67
C ASN A 71 -28.81 -13.91 5.55
N GLU A 72 -28.54 -12.97 4.67
CA GLU A 72 -27.52 -13.06 3.63
C GLU A 72 -26.73 -11.73 3.56
N ARG A 73 -25.75 -11.56 4.45
CA ARG A 73 -24.85 -10.40 4.43
C ARG A 73 -23.91 -10.49 3.23
N GLU A 74 -24.34 -10.08 2.04
CA GLU A 74 -23.44 -9.90 0.90
C GLU A 74 -22.47 -8.74 1.19
N LEU A 75 -21.17 -9.01 1.20
CA LEU A 75 -20.12 -7.99 1.33
C LEU A 75 -19.57 -7.65 -0.05
N PHE A 76 -19.19 -6.39 -0.24
CA PHE A 76 -18.73 -5.91 -1.52
C PHE A 76 -17.44 -5.11 -1.42
N VAL A 77 -16.59 -5.26 -2.44
CA VAL A 77 -15.41 -4.41 -2.65
C VAL A 77 -15.47 -3.83 -4.07
N TYR A 78 -14.72 -2.76 -4.32
CA TYR A 78 -14.69 -2.11 -5.63
C TYR A 78 -13.35 -2.37 -6.31
N ASP A 79 -13.43 -2.88 -7.54
CA ASP A 79 -12.31 -3.04 -8.46
C ASP A 79 -12.37 -1.92 -9.49
N ASN A 80 -11.29 -1.14 -9.51
CA ASN A 80 -11.11 -0.01 -10.43
C ASN A 80 -10.01 -0.35 -11.43
N SER A 81 -10.07 -1.54 -12.03
CA SER A 81 -9.18 -1.93 -13.11
C SER A 81 -9.44 -1.09 -14.38
N LEU A 82 -8.38 -0.87 -15.16
CA LEU A 82 -8.32 0.04 -16.32
C LEU A 82 -9.38 -0.26 -17.40
N ASP A 83 -10.03 -1.42 -17.34
CA ASP A 83 -11.01 -1.89 -18.35
C ASP A 83 -12.48 -1.62 -17.99
N SER A 84 -12.83 -1.20 -16.77
CA SER A 84 -14.22 -0.84 -16.43
C SER A 84 -14.32 -0.02 -15.15
N ASN A 85 -15.13 1.05 -15.20
CA ASN A 85 -15.58 1.81 -14.03
C ASN A 85 -16.06 0.89 -12.89
N ASP A 86 -15.64 1.20 -11.66
CA ASP A 86 -16.10 0.70 -10.35
C ASP A 86 -16.86 -0.64 -10.41
N LYS A 87 -16.15 -1.71 -10.78
CA LYS A 87 -16.75 -3.04 -10.78
C LYS A 87 -16.91 -3.50 -9.33
N LYS A 88 -18.16 -3.57 -8.89
CA LYS A 88 -18.52 -4.12 -7.58
C LYS A 88 -18.28 -5.63 -7.59
N ILE A 89 -17.36 -6.08 -6.74
CA ILE A 89 -17.03 -7.50 -6.54
C ILE A 89 -17.72 -7.97 -5.27
N GLU A 90 -18.53 -9.01 -5.41
CA GLU A 90 -19.12 -9.72 -4.29
C GLU A 90 -18.08 -10.61 -3.60
N ILE A 91 -18.01 -10.51 -2.28
CA ILE A 91 -17.06 -11.26 -1.46
C ILE A 91 -17.70 -12.57 -1.03
N SER A 92 -17.10 -13.67 -1.48
CA SER A 92 -17.45 -15.00 -0.99
C SER A 92 -16.81 -15.25 0.38
N PHE A 93 -17.63 -15.63 1.35
CA PHE A 93 -17.15 -16.12 2.65
C PHE A 93 -16.44 -17.46 2.51
N ASP A 94 -15.49 -17.71 3.41
CA ASP A 94 -14.73 -18.96 3.53
C ASP A 94 -13.95 -19.31 2.25
N LYS A 95 -13.75 -18.31 1.38
CA LYS A 95 -12.98 -18.37 0.15
C LYS A 95 -12.06 -17.17 0.07
N LYS A 96 -10.96 -17.37 -0.65
CA LYS A 96 -10.04 -16.30 -0.99
C LYS A 96 -10.58 -15.51 -2.19
N ASN A 97 -10.75 -14.21 -2.01
CA ASN A 97 -11.20 -13.27 -3.02
C ASN A 97 -9.98 -12.47 -3.50
N GLU A 98 -9.74 -12.43 -4.81
CA GLU A 98 -8.59 -11.73 -5.38
C GLU A 98 -9.08 -10.71 -6.42
N TYR A 99 -8.58 -9.48 -6.33
CA TYR A 99 -8.92 -8.39 -7.24
C TYR A 99 -7.80 -7.36 -7.31
N PHE A 100 -7.93 -6.39 -8.21
CA PHE A 100 -6.92 -5.37 -8.43
C PHE A 100 -7.45 -3.98 -8.13
N ARG A 101 -6.56 -3.10 -7.68
CA ARG A 101 -6.84 -1.67 -7.56
C ARG A 101 -5.74 -0.88 -8.26
N ILE A 102 -6.16 0.07 -9.09
CA ILE A 102 -5.28 0.94 -9.86
C ILE A 102 -5.40 2.34 -9.31
N TYR A 103 -4.28 3.03 -9.19
CA TYR A 103 -4.27 4.45 -8.84
C TYR A 103 -3.84 5.29 -10.04
N GLU A 104 -4.66 6.30 -10.34
CA GLU A 104 -4.59 7.17 -11.53
C GLU A 104 -3.24 7.87 -11.71
N ASP A 105 -2.49 8.11 -10.63
CA ASP A 105 -1.28 8.92 -10.68
C ASP A 105 -0.09 8.26 -11.42
N ALA A 106 -0.10 6.94 -11.70
CA ALA A 106 1.10 6.27 -12.22
C ALA A 106 0.92 4.89 -12.90
N ASP A 107 -0.28 4.49 -13.33
CA ASP A 107 -0.55 3.11 -13.82
C ASP A 107 -0.10 2.02 -12.81
N ILE A 108 -0.07 2.36 -11.52
CA ILE A 108 0.39 1.45 -10.47
C ILE A 108 -0.78 0.54 -10.09
N LYS A 109 -0.57 -0.76 -10.28
CA LYS A 109 -1.52 -1.82 -9.95
C LYS A 109 -1.14 -2.52 -8.65
N TYR A 110 -2.10 -2.59 -7.73
CA TYR A 110 -1.99 -3.39 -6.51
C TYR A 110 -2.92 -4.59 -6.62
N LYS A 111 -2.37 -5.78 -6.35
CA LYS A 111 -3.13 -7.00 -6.15
C LYS A 111 -3.59 -7.07 -4.70
N ILE A 112 -4.89 -7.24 -4.49
CA ILE A 112 -5.51 -7.37 -3.17
C ILE A 112 -6.05 -8.80 -3.06
N CYS A 113 -5.73 -9.46 -1.94
CA CYS A 113 -6.26 -10.78 -1.58
C CYS A 113 -6.98 -10.65 -0.24
N LEU A 114 -8.25 -11.04 -0.22
CA LEU A 114 -9.11 -11.04 0.96
C LEU A 114 -9.53 -12.46 1.30
N ASP A 115 -9.29 -12.87 2.55
CA ASP A 115 -9.85 -14.08 3.14
C ASP A 115 -10.74 -13.68 4.31
N ILE A 116 -12.04 -13.94 4.17
CA ILE A 116 -13.04 -13.60 5.19
C ILE A 116 -13.70 -14.88 5.66
N LYS A 117 -13.54 -15.18 6.94
CA LYS A 117 -14.24 -16.27 7.63
C LYS A 117 -15.32 -15.70 8.51
N ARG A 118 -16.44 -16.40 8.63
CA ARG A 118 -17.52 -16.02 9.54
C ARG A 118 -17.84 -17.16 10.49
N GLU A 119 -17.96 -16.85 11.77
CA GLU A 119 -18.33 -17.81 12.81
C GLU A 119 -19.57 -17.29 13.53
N MET A 120 -20.59 -18.14 13.65
CA MET A 120 -21.81 -17.78 14.38
C MET A 120 -21.54 -17.82 15.89
N VAL A 121 -21.99 -16.80 16.60
CA VAL A 121 -21.78 -16.66 18.06
C VAL A 121 -23.07 -16.90 18.83
N LYS A 122 -24.20 -16.47 18.27
CA LYS A 122 -25.53 -16.69 18.85
C LYS A 122 -26.52 -16.99 17.75
N GLU A 123 -27.31 -18.02 18.00
CA GLU A 123 -28.47 -18.42 17.21
C GLU A 123 -29.70 -17.94 17.98
N ASP A 124 -30.28 -16.84 17.53
CA ASP A 124 -31.52 -16.28 18.08
C ASP A 124 -32.40 -15.83 16.90
N THR A 125 -33.38 -14.95 17.10
CA THR A 125 -34.21 -14.42 16.00
C THR A 125 -33.40 -13.72 14.89
N PHE A 126 -32.17 -13.28 15.22
CA PHE A 126 -31.16 -12.82 14.28
C PHE A 126 -29.81 -13.43 14.66
N ASN A 127 -29.06 -13.90 13.66
CA ASN A 127 -27.76 -14.55 13.90
C ASN A 127 -26.65 -13.50 14.08
N ASP A 128 -25.94 -13.58 15.20
CA ASP A 128 -24.72 -12.82 15.45
C ASP A 128 -23.52 -13.57 14.86
N TYR A 129 -22.67 -12.86 14.11
CA TYR A 129 -21.47 -13.44 13.51
C TYR A 129 -20.22 -12.65 13.88
N ILE A 130 -19.12 -13.35 14.14
CA ILE A 130 -17.77 -12.81 14.14
C ILE A 130 -17.15 -13.04 12.78
N TYR A 131 -16.73 -11.96 12.14
CA TYR A 131 -15.96 -12.00 10.90
C TYR A 131 -14.49 -11.90 11.23
N THR A 132 -13.70 -12.85 10.74
CA THR A 132 -12.24 -12.79 10.77
C THR A 132 -11.76 -12.46 9.36
N ILE A 133 -11.16 -11.28 9.22
CA ILE A 133 -10.68 -10.76 7.93
C ILE A 133 -9.15 -10.81 7.92
N ASN A 134 -8.61 -11.43 6.87
CA ASN A 134 -7.21 -11.36 6.51
C ASN A 134 -7.12 -10.66 5.14
N ILE A 135 -6.30 -9.61 5.07
CA ILE A 135 -6.05 -8.88 3.82
C ILE A 135 -4.56 -8.89 3.52
N THR A 136 -4.24 -9.14 2.26
CA THR A 136 -2.90 -9.05 1.71
C THR A 136 -2.91 -8.11 0.52
N VAL A 137 -2.05 -7.10 0.52
CA VAL A 137 -1.89 -6.14 -0.57
C VAL A 137 -0.45 -6.21 -1.07
N GLN A 138 -0.30 -6.41 -2.37
CA GLN A 138 1.00 -6.51 -3.03
C GLN A 138 1.02 -5.64 -4.29
N LEU A 139 2.12 -4.93 -4.48
CA LEU A 139 2.42 -4.26 -5.75
C LEU A 139 2.60 -5.31 -6.86
N GLU A 140 1.91 -5.17 -7.99
CA GLU A 140 2.04 -6.11 -9.12
C GLU A 140 3.47 -6.08 -9.70
N ASP A 141 4.04 -4.88 -9.81
CA ASP A 141 5.41 -4.69 -10.24
C ASP A 141 6.42 -5.05 -9.13
N LYS A 142 6.82 -6.32 -9.13
CA LYS A 142 7.80 -6.90 -8.19
C LYS A 142 9.22 -6.36 -8.37
N TYR A 143 9.53 -5.61 -9.42
CA TYR A 143 10.84 -4.99 -9.62
C TYR A 143 11.08 -3.86 -8.61
N PHE A 144 10.04 -3.09 -8.29
CA PHE A 144 10.15 -1.95 -7.38
C PHE A 144 9.91 -2.31 -5.91
N SER A 145 8.95 -3.18 -5.63
CA SER A 145 8.73 -3.67 -4.27
C SER A 145 8.32 -5.15 -4.29
N LYS A 146 9.09 -5.96 -3.56
CA LYS A 146 8.72 -7.35 -3.24
C LYS A 146 7.97 -7.44 -1.91
N LYS A 147 7.74 -6.32 -1.25
CA LYS A 147 7.07 -6.29 0.03
C LYS A 147 5.62 -6.67 -0.17
N ILE A 148 5.13 -7.51 0.73
CA ILE A 148 3.74 -7.89 0.85
C ILE A 148 3.25 -7.24 2.14
N THR A 149 2.18 -6.46 2.03
CA THR A 149 1.55 -5.83 3.19
C THR A 149 0.40 -6.73 3.63
N GLU A 150 0.44 -7.17 4.87
CA GLU A 150 -0.55 -8.09 5.43
C GLU A 150 -1.17 -7.48 6.68
N ILE A 151 -2.48 -7.54 6.78
CA ILE A 151 -3.22 -7.27 8.02
C ILE A 151 -4.07 -8.50 8.30
N ASN A 152 -3.73 -9.22 9.36
CA ASN A 152 -4.28 -10.52 9.68
C ASN A 152 -5.16 -10.45 10.94
N ASN A 153 -6.12 -11.37 11.02
CA ASN A 153 -6.97 -11.63 12.18
C ASN A 153 -7.77 -10.41 12.66
N VAL A 154 -8.22 -9.56 11.74
CA VAL A 154 -9.13 -8.46 12.11
C VAL A 154 -10.49 -9.05 12.41
N LYS A 155 -10.92 -8.96 13.67
CA LYS A 155 -12.22 -9.46 14.13
C LYS A 155 -13.25 -8.34 14.15
N ILE A 156 -14.40 -8.59 13.55
CA ILE A 156 -15.53 -7.66 13.52
C ILE A 156 -16.79 -8.40 13.94
N LEU A 157 -17.47 -7.90 14.97
CA LEU A 157 -18.77 -8.41 15.39
C LEU A 157 -19.85 -7.75 14.55
N GLY A 158 -20.59 -8.56 13.79
CA GLY A 158 -21.79 -8.13 13.10
C GLY A 158 -23.02 -8.57 13.89
N ILE A 159 -23.66 -7.61 14.56
CA ILE A 159 -24.86 -7.84 15.40
C ILE A 159 -26.10 -7.82 14.50
N GLY A 160 -26.95 -8.83 14.60
CA GLY A 160 -28.27 -8.80 13.97
C GLY A 160 -29.18 -7.81 14.70
N LYS A 161 -29.78 -6.84 14.01
CA LYS A 161 -30.73 -5.90 14.64
C LYS A 161 -32.14 -6.16 14.14
N ASN A 162 -33.08 -6.15 15.07
CA ASN A 162 -34.50 -6.04 14.77
C ASN A 162 -34.79 -4.57 14.42
N GLN A 163 -35.27 -4.27 13.21
CA GLN A 163 -35.87 -2.96 12.95
C GLN A 163 -37.23 -2.92 13.65
N SER A 164 -37.25 -2.47 14.91
CA SER A 164 -38.49 -2.02 15.53
C SER A 164 -38.98 -0.79 14.77
N SER A 165 -40.18 -0.90 14.19
CA SER A 165 -40.91 0.14 13.45
C SER A 165 -41.10 1.44 14.23
#